data_AF-A0A852Z5Z9-F1
#
_entry.id   AF-A0A852Z5Z9-F1
#
_cell.length_a   1.000
_cell.length_b   1.000
_cell.length_c   1.000
_cell.angle_alpha   90.00
_cell.angle_beta   90.00
_cell.angle_gamma   90.00
#
_symmetry.space_group_name_H-M   'P 1'
#
loop_
_entity.id
_entity.type
_entity.pdbx_description
1 polymer ?
#
loop_
_entity_poly.entity_id
_entity_poly.type
_entity_poly.pdbx_seq_one_letter_code
_entity_poly.pdbx_strand_id
1 'polypeptide(L)'
;MAKRDIFDDMAAFAHPLPSSPEQVPPPDAFDDATDGVLEQREDYAANLRAASDAEDIDPLLIEIEKVRRQREHYDRLLRQLVAYGREFVSPRPYPLAMLASAAGLGSHSSARTFYSEKDITDVAANTGAKPQRKA
;
A
#
# COMPACT_ATOMS: atom_id res chain seq x y z
N MET A 1 -17.98 12.81 -29.32
CA MET A 1 -17.40 12.28 -28.07
C MET A 1 -15.98 11.90 -28.39
N ALA A 2 -14.98 12.52 -27.75
CA ALA A 2 -13.59 12.11 -27.92
C ALA A 2 -13.47 10.63 -27.55
N LYS A 3 -12.69 9.87 -28.33
CA LYS A 3 -12.41 8.46 -28.03
C LYS A 3 -11.74 8.42 -26.66
N ARG A 4 -12.38 7.73 -25.71
CA ARG A 4 -11.86 7.57 -24.35
C ARG A 4 -10.51 6.86 -24.43
N ASP A 5 -9.48 7.44 -23.83
CA ASP A 5 -8.13 6.86 -23.83
C ASP A 5 -7.93 6.03 -22.56
N ILE A 6 -7.48 4.78 -22.72
CA ILE A 6 -7.26 3.86 -21.60
C ILE A 6 -6.14 4.34 -20.68
N PHE A 7 -5.14 5.05 -21.21
CA PHE A 7 -4.05 5.60 -20.42
C PHE A 7 -4.55 6.69 -19.47
N ASP A 8 -5.44 7.56 -19.96
CA ASP A 8 -6.06 8.62 -19.15
C ASP A 8 -7.02 8.02 -18.10
N ASP A 9 -7.78 6.99 -18.47
CA ASP A 9 -8.64 6.27 -17.52
C ASP A 9 -7.80 5.61 -16.40
N MET A 10 -6.66 4.98 -16.73
CA MET A 10 -5.76 4.38 -15.73
C MET A 10 -5.09 5.43 -14.83
N ALA A 11 -4.64 6.54 -15.41
CA ALA A 11 -4.11 7.68 -14.65
C ALA A 11 -5.16 8.23 -13.68
N ALA A 12 -6.43 8.28 -14.09
CA ALA A 12 -7.52 8.71 -13.23
C ALA A 12 -7.79 7.77 -12.04
N PHE A 13 -7.61 6.46 -12.22
CA PHE A 13 -7.66 5.49 -11.12
C PHE A 13 -6.47 5.61 -10.16
N ALA A 14 -5.26 5.79 -10.71
CA ALA A 14 -4.04 5.90 -9.91
C ALA A 14 -3.97 7.22 -9.11
N HIS A 15 -4.47 8.31 -9.70
CA HIS A 15 -4.44 9.66 -9.15
C HIS A 15 -5.85 10.28 -9.16
N PRO A 16 -6.75 9.91 -8.22
CA PRO A 16 -8.10 10.46 -8.17
C PRO A 16 -8.07 11.96 -7.86
N LEU A 17 -8.85 12.76 -8.59
CA LEU A 17 -9.01 14.19 -8.29
C LEU A 17 -9.71 14.38 -6.93
N PRO A 18 -9.33 15.41 -6.16
CA PRO A 18 -10.07 15.77 -4.98
C PRO A 18 -11.47 16.27 -5.40
N SER A 19 -12.50 15.77 -4.72
CA SER A 19 -13.91 16.07 -5.00
C SER A 19 -14.40 17.31 -4.23
N SER A 20 -13.66 17.77 -3.21
CA SER A 20 -13.99 18.97 -2.44
C SER A 20 -12.76 19.58 -1.74
N PRO A 21 -12.79 20.91 -1.43
CA PRO A 21 -11.73 21.58 -0.68
C PRO A 21 -11.44 20.97 0.70
N GLU A 22 -12.42 20.33 1.34
CA GLU A 22 -12.24 19.69 2.65
C GLU A 22 -11.25 18.52 2.62
N GLN A 23 -11.03 17.91 1.45
CA GLN A 23 -10.06 16.83 1.26
C GLN A 23 -8.61 17.33 1.17
N VAL A 24 -8.41 18.64 1.00
CA VAL A 24 -7.11 19.27 0.84
C VAL A 24 -6.94 20.31 1.96
N PRO A 25 -6.29 19.98 3.09
CA PRO A 25 -5.95 20.94 4.11
C PRO A 25 -4.59 21.62 3.79
N PRO A 26 -4.49 22.96 3.70
CA PRO A 26 -5.57 23.94 3.92
C PRO A 26 -6.49 24.13 2.68
N PRO A 27 -7.79 24.47 2.84
CA PRO A 27 -8.77 24.47 1.74
C PRO A 27 -8.50 25.44 0.60
N ASP A 28 -7.74 26.50 0.85
CA ASP A 28 -7.29 27.47 -0.15
C ASP A 28 -6.24 26.90 -1.11
N ALA A 29 -5.62 25.76 -0.78
CA ALA A 29 -4.74 25.01 -1.67
C ALA A 29 -5.48 24.06 -2.61
N PHE A 30 -6.83 24.08 -2.67
CA PHE A 30 -7.61 23.14 -3.45
C PHE A 30 -7.35 23.22 -4.96
N ASP A 31 -7.26 24.44 -5.51
CA ASP A 31 -7.00 24.64 -6.94
C ASP A 31 -5.59 24.15 -7.30
N ASP A 32 -4.56 24.58 -6.54
CA ASP A 32 -3.18 24.13 -6.71
C ASP A 32 -3.03 22.60 -6.58
N ALA A 33 -3.73 21.98 -5.61
CA ALA A 33 -3.72 20.54 -5.43
C ALA A 33 -4.42 19.81 -6.59
N THR A 34 -5.50 20.39 -7.13
CA THR A 34 -6.21 19.85 -8.29
C THR A 34 -5.31 19.88 -9.52
N ASP A 35 -4.65 21.00 -9.78
CA ASP A 35 -3.69 21.16 -10.88
C ASP A 35 -2.51 20.19 -10.73
N GLY A 36 -1.98 20.03 -9.52
CA GLY A 36 -0.91 19.06 -9.23
C GLY A 36 -1.34 17.61 -9.47
N VAL A 37 -2.61 17.25 -9.22
CA VAL A 37 -3.13 15.92 -9.55
C VAL A 37 -3.33 15.75 -11.05
N LEU A 38 -3.72 16.79 -11.78
CA LEU A 38 -3.81 16.76 -13.25
C LEU A 38 -2.43 16.55 -13.88
N GLU A 39 -1.40 17.25 -13.42
CA GLU A 39 -0.01 17.04 -13.84
C GLU A 39 0.44 15.60 -13.58
N GLN A 40 0.17 15.07 -12.38
CA GLN A 40 0.46 13.67 -12.05
C GLN A 40 -0.25 12.69 -13.00
N ARG A 41 -1.47 12.99 -13.44
CA ARG A 41 -2.20 12.14 -14.40
C ARG A 41 -1.54 12.15 -15.77
N GLU A 42 -1.14 13.32 -16.26
CA GLU A 42 -0.45 13.45 -17.56
C GLU A 42 0.86 12.67 -17.55
N ASP A 43 1.68 12.87 -16.51
CA ASP A 43 2.93 12.14 -16.32
C ASP A 43 2.70 10.62 -16.23
N TYR A 44 1.66 10.21 -15.50
CA TYR A 44 1.32 8.80 -15.35
C TYR A 44 0.92 8.16 -16.68
N ALA A 45 0.03 8.81 -17.42
CA ALA A 45 -0.44 8.33 -18.72
C ALA A 45 0.72 8.25 -19.74
N ALA A 46 1.62 9.24 -19.73
CA ALA A 46 2.81 9.24 -20.58
C ALA A 46 3.75 8.07 -20.24
N ASN A 47 4.03 7.85 -18.95
CA ASN A 47 4.89 6.76 -18.50
C ASN A 47 4.29 5.37 -18.79
N LEU A 48 2.99 5.20 -18.54
CA LEU A 48 2.29 3.95 -18.84
C LEU A 48 2.26 3.67 -20.34
N ARG A 49 2.08 4.70 -21.17
CA ARG A 49 2.15 4.57 -22.64
C ARG A 49 3.55 4.15 -23.08
N ALA A 50 4.59 4.80 -22.57
CA ALA A 50 5.97 4.42 -22.88
C ALA A 50 6.30 2.98 -22.47
N ALA A 51 5.84 2.53 -21.29
CA ALA A 51 6.03 1.15 -20.83
C ALA A 51 5.26 0.13 -21.69
N SER A 52 4.01 0.45 -22.02
CA SER A 52 3.17 -0.38 -22.91
C SER A 52 3.82 -0.52 -24.29
N ASP A 53 4.29 0.59 -24.88
CA ASP A 53 4.93 0.60 -26.19
C ASP A 53 6.28 -0.14 -26.19
N ALA A 54 7.06 -0.02 -25.11
CA ALA A 54 8.38 -0.64 -25.00
C ALA A 54 8.33 -2.16 -24.85
N GLU A 55 7.35 -2.68 -24.10
CA GLU A 55 7.23 -4.11 -23.82
C GLU A 55 6.15 -4.81 -24.66
N ASP A 56 5.40 -4.07 -25.48
CA ASP A 56 4.24 -4.55 -26.25
C ASP A 56 3.21 -5.25 -25.32
N ILE A 57 2.99 -4.66 -24.14
CA ILE A 57 2.08 -5.18 -23.11
C ILE A 57 0.86 -4.27 -23.00
N ASP A 58 -0.31 -4.87 -22.82
CA ASP A 58 -1.57 -4.17 -22.56
C ASP A 58 -1.48 -3.31 -21.28
N PRO A 59 -1.82 -2.00 -21.35
CA PRO A 59 -1.67 -1.09 -20.21
C PRO A 59 -2.54 -1.44 -19.00
N LEU A 60 -3.72 -2.05 -19.20
CA LEU A 60 -4.55 -2.52 -18.09
C LEU A 60 -3.90 -3.70 -17.37
N LEU A 61 -3.22 -4.59 -18.10
CA LEU A 61 -2.51 -5.71 -17.49
C LEU A 61 -1.29 -5.24 -16.68
N ILE A 62 -0.57 -4.22 -17.17
CA ILE A 62 0.51 -3.55 -16.40
C ILE A 62 -0.05 -3.02 -15.07
N GLU A 63 -1.18 -2.31 -15.10
CA GLU A 63 -1.81 -1.78 -13.89
C GLU A 63 -2.28 -2.86 -12.92
N ILE A 64 -2.94 -3.90 -13.42
CA ILE A 64 -3.37 -5.03 -12.58
C ILE A 64 -2.18 -5.69 -11.91
N GLU A 65 -1.07 -5.87 -12.63
CA GLU A 65 0.14 -6.44 -12.06
C GLU A 65 0.75 -5.52 -10.99
N LYS A 66 0.81 -4.22 -11.26
CA LYS A 66 1.28 -3.22 -10.28
C LYS A 66 0.46 -3.29 -8.99
N VAL A 67 -0.87 -3.24 -9.09
CA VAL A 67 -1.77 -3.32 -7.92
C VAL A 67 -1.62 -4.65 -7.19
N ARG A 68 -1.47 -5.77 -7.91
CA ARG A 68 -1.22 -7.09 -7.31
C ARG A 68 0.08 -7.08 -6.51
N ARG A 69 1.18 -6.57 -7.06
CA ARG A 69 2.49 -6.47 -6.37
C ARG A 69 2.40 -5.56 -5.15
N GLN A 70 1.66 -4.44 -5.24
CA GLN A 70 1.40 -3.56 -4.09
C GLN A 70 0.62 -4.28 -3.00
N ARG A 71 -0.44 -5.00 -3.33
CA ARG A 71 -1.21 -5.81 -2.36
C ARG A 71 -0.31 -6.82 -1.67
N GLU A 72 0.47 -7.59 -2.42
CA GLU A 72 1.41 -8.56 -1.86
C GLU A 72 2.47 -7.92 -0.95
N HIS A 73 2.91 -6.70 -1.27
CA HIS A 73 3.81 -5.92 -0.42
C HIS A 73 3.13 -5.50 0.88
N TYR A 74 1.92 -4.94 0.82
CA TYR A 74 1.17 -4.55 2.01
C TYR A 74 0.78 -5.75 2.89
N ASP A 75 0.45 -6.89 2.30
CA ASP A 75 0.18 -8.14 3.04
C ASP A 75 1.43 -8.61 3.81
N ARG A 76 2.62 -8.48 3.20
CA ARG A 76 3.90 -8.76 3.89
C ARG A 76 4.15 -7.75 5.01
N LEU A 77 3.96 -6.47 4.75
CA LEU A 77 4.15 -5.41 5.74
C LEU A 77 3.21 -5.59 6.94
N LEU A 78 1.95 -5.96 6.69
CA LEU A 78 0.97 -6.22 7.74
C LEU A 78 1.41 -7.38 8.65
N ARG A 79 1.92 -8.47 8.07
CA ARG A 79 2.49 -9.59 8.84
C ARG A 79 3.70 -9.15 9.67
N GLN A 80 4.59 -8.35 9.11
CA GLN A 80 5.76 -7.80 9.82
C GLN A 80 5.35 -6.87 10.97
N LEU A 81 4.32 -6.04 10.79
CA LEU A 81 3.81 -5.17 11.86
C LEU A 81 3.18 -5.96 13.01
N VAL A 82 2.42 -7.02 12.70
CA VAL A 82 1.88 -7.92 13.73
C VAL A 82 3.02 -8.65 14.46
N ALA A 83 4.02 -9.15 13.73
CA ALA A 83 5.21 -9.76 14.33
C ALA A 83 5.97 -8.77 15.24
N TYR A 84 6.18 -7.54 14.78
CA TYR A 84 6.84 -6.49 15.55
C TYR A 84 6.11 -6.20 16.86
N GLY A 85 4.79 -5.94 16.79
CA GLY A 85 3.97 -5.66 17.96
C GLY A 85 3.95 -6.81 18.98
N ARG A 86 4.09 -8.05 18.51
CA ARG A 86 4.03 -9.24 19.35
C ARG A 86 5.39 -9.68 19.93
N GLU A 87 6.45 -9.59 19.14
CA GLU A 87 7.74 -10.19 19.48
C GLU A 87 8.80 -9.17 19.88
N PHE A 88 8.67 -7.90 19.47
CA PHE A 88 9.74 -6.91 19.64
C PHE A 88 9.39 -5.77 20.60
N VAL A 89 8.10 -5.53 20.86
CA VAL A 89 7.64 -4.50 21.81
C VAL A 89 7.84 -4.96 23.26
N SER A 90 8.51 -4.13 24.06
CA SER A 90 8.85 -4.35 25.47
C SER A 90 8.46 -3.12 26.31
N PRO A 91 8.09 -3.26 27.60
CA PRO A 91 8.05 -4.47 28.44
C PRO A 91 6.79 -5.32 28.28
N ARG A 92 5.76 -4.81 27.59
CA ARG A 92 4.48 -5.50 27.41
C ARG A 92 4.14 -5.58 25.93
N PRO A 93 4.34 -6.74 25.28
CA PRO A 93 3.91 -6.94 23.91
C PRO A 93 2.40 -6.77 23.75
N TYR A 94 1.97 -6.37 22.56
CA TYR A 94 0.54 -6.20 22.28
C TYR A 94 -0.21 -7.54 22.39
N PRO A 95 -1.44 -7.54 22.94
CA PRO A 95 -2.28 -8.73 22.93
C PRO A 95 -2.62 -9.14 21.49
N LEU A 96 -2.63 -10.44 21.21
CA LEU A 96 -3.00 -10.96 19.89
C LEU A 96 -4.41 -10.55 19.47
N ALA A 97 -5.34 -10.30 20.41
CA ALA A 97 -6.68 -9.77 20.14
C ALA A 97 -6.61 -8.46 19.36
N MET A 98 -5.78 -7.56 19.90
CA MET A 98 -5.67 -6.18 19.46
C MET A 98 -4.98 -6.15 18.11
N LEU A 99 -3.91 -6.94 17.96
CA LEU A 99 -3.22 -7.09 16.68
C LEU A 99 -4.12 -7.74 15.62
N ALA A 100 -4.89 -8.78 15.97
CA ALA A 100 -5.85 -9.41 15.07
C ALA A 100 -6.90 -8.40 14.59
N SER A 101 -7.53 -7.69 15.52
CA SER A 101 -8.55 -6.69 15.22
C SER A 101 -8.00 -5.55 14.36
N ALA A 102 -6.79 -5.05 14.68
CA ALA A 102 -6.16 -3.99 13.90
C ALA A 102 -5.76 -4.45 12.49
N ALA A 103 -5.39 -5.72 12.33
CA ALA A 103 -5.06 -6.32 11.04
C ALA A 103 -6.29 -6.80 10.25
N GLY A 104 -7.52 -6.57 10.73
CA GLY A 104 -8.74 -7.04 10.08
C GLY A 104 -8.95 -8.56 10.13
N LEU A 105 -8.26 -9.26 11.04
CA LEU A 105 -8.38 -10.71 11.23
C LEU A 105 -9.55 -11.02 12.17
N GLY A 106 -10.42 -11.93 11.74
CA GLY A 106 -11.64 -12.28 12.49
C GLY A 106 -11.41 -13.01 13.82
N SER A 107 -10.18 -13.44 14.15
CA SER A 107 -9.92 -14.12 15.42
C SER A 107 -8.46 -14.07 15.90
N HIS A 108 -8.28 -14.25 17.22
CA HIS A 108 -6.96 -14.45 17.84
C HIS A 108 -6.19 -15.65 17.30
N SER A 109 -6.89 -16.75 17.00
CA SER A 109 -6.27 -17.98 16.46
C SER A 109 -5.66 -17.71 15.09
N SER A 110 -6.32 -16.86 14.29
CA SER A 110 -5.81 -16.40 13.01
C SER A 110 -4.53 -15.58 13.16
N ALA A 111 -4.39 -14.76 14.22
CA ALA A 111 -3.20 -13.94 14.43
C ALA A 111 -1.94 -14.73 14.81
N ARG A 112 -2.05 -15.90 15.47
CA ARG A 112 -0.87 -16.73 15.80
C ARG A 112 -0.24 -17.38 14.57
N THR A 113 -1.04 -17.67 13.55
CA THR A 113 -0.57 -18.26 12.29
C THR A 113 -0.44 -17.22 11.18
N PHE A 114 -0.77 -15.96 11.46
CA PHE A 114 -0.77 -14.88 10.47
C PHE A 114 0.64 -14.50 10.02
N TYR A 115 1.61 -14.49 10.94
CA TYR A 115 3.02 -14.25 10.63
C TYR A 115 3.86 -15.48 10.96
N SER A 116 5.02 -15.58 10.33
CA SER A 116 5.94 -16.71 10.39
C SER A 116 7.28 -16.33 11.03
N GLU A 117 8.13 -17.31 11.33
CA GLU A 117 9.53 -17.08 11.76
C GLU A 117 10.33 -16.27 10.74
N LYS A 118 10.02 -16.43 9.44
CA LYS A 118 10.60 -15.58 8.40
C LYS A 118 10.23 -14.11 8.61
N ASP A 119 8.97 -13.83 8.91
CA ASP A 119 8.52 -12.46 9.14
C ASP A 119 9.19 -11.85 10.40
N ILE A 120 9.43 -12.64 11.45
CA ILE A 120 10.24 -12.23 12.62
C ILE A 120 11.68 -11.90 12.20
N THR A 121 12.30 -12.76 11.40
CA THR A 121 13.68 -12.59 10.92
C THR A 121 13.81 -11.32 10.07
N ASP A 122 12.86 -11.09 9.17
CA ASP A 122 12.82 -9.91 8.31
C ASP A 122 12.65 -8.63 9.15
N VAL A 123 11.81 -8.65 10.18
CA VAL A 123 11.66 -7.52 11.13
C VAL A 123 12.97 -7.24 11.87
N ALA A 124 13.64 -8.26 12.37
CA ALA A 124 14.92 -8.11 13.06
C ALA A 124 15.99 -7.50 12.12
N ALA A 125 16.04 -7.96 10.87
CA ALA A 125 16.95 -7.43 9.86
C ALA A 125 16.66 -5.96 9.52
N ASN A 126 15.38 -5.59 9.37
CA ASN A 126 14.97 -4.23 8.99
C ASN A 126 15.08 -3.20 10.13
N THR A 127 14.86 -3.62 11.38
CA THR A 127 14.79 -2.71 12.53
C THR A 127 16.03 -2.74 13.42
N GLY A 128 16.86 -3.78 13.30
CA GLY A 128 17.97 -4.05 14.23
C GLY A 128 17.54 -4.49 15.63
N ALA A 129 16.23 -4.63 15.88
CA ALA A 129 15.70 -5.06 17.16
C ALA A 129 15.88 -6.57 17.37
N LYS A 130 15.94 -6.99 18.64
CA LYS A 130 16.00 -8.42 19.00
C LYS A 130 14.62 -8.88 19.49
N PRO A 131 14.11 -10.03 19.00
CA PRO A 131 12.84 -10.57 19.48
C PRO A 131 12.98 -10.94 20.97
N GLN A 132 11.93 -10.68 21.73
CA GLN A 132 11.84 -10.87 23.17
C GLN A 132 11.33 -12.27 23.54
N ARG A 133 11.00 -13.11 22.55
CA ARG A 133 10.56 -14.49 22.77
C ARG A 133 11.60 -15.24 23.60
N LYS A 134 11.19 -15.74 24.78
CA LYS A 134 11.97 -16.74 25.49
C LYS A 134 11.96 -18.02 24.66
N ALA A 135 13.16 -18.55 24.39
CA ALA A 135 13.35 -19.85 23.74
C ALA A 135 12.59 -20.96 24.48
#